data_AF-A0A820Y3F3-F1
#
_entry.id   AF-A0A820Y3F3-F1
#
_cell.length_a   1.000
_cell.length_b   1.000
_cell.length_c   1.000
_cell.angle_alpha   90.00
_cell.angle_beta   90.00
_cell.angle_gamma   90.00
#
_symmetry.space_group_name_H-M   'P 1'
#
loop_
_entity.id
_entity.type
_entity.pdbx_description
1 polymer ?
#
loop_
_entity_poly.entity_id
_entity_poly.type
_entity_poly.pdbx_seq_one_letter_code
_entity_poly.pdbx_strand_id
1 'polypeptide(L)'
;MRYLGATRYLSLSMLAWGSITVGLAFVRNAQELLSVQFLLAYGFTHLDGTRGLNSWQWMFLLEGLPMIPLSIITCLFLSNIPDTVQWLNNSEKQLLTNLLRHDAGIANDENGRLSWRQAFYVFVDWRIYLYALIDIGILSVIKYINTYLPLLVEDMGNSKAEVHLMTAPPYVFAFVCCLL
;
A
#
# COMPACT_ATOMS: atom_id res chain seq x y z
N MET A 1 -20.59 19.40 -13.52
CA MET A 1 -19.66 18.25 -13.30
C MET A 1 -19.95 17.69 -11.91
N ARG A 2 -20.52 16.49 -11.82
CA ARG A 2 -20.93 15.87 -10.55
C ARG A 2 -19.71 15.23 -9.89
N TYR A 3 -19.26 15.79 -8.75
CA TYR A 3 -18.16 15.24 -7.97
C TYR A 3 -18.57 13.90 -7.34
N LEU A 4 -17.76 12.86 -7.53
CA LEU A 4 -17.97 11.53 -6.93
C LEU A 4 -17.72 11.62 -5.43
N GLY A 5 -18.67 11.15 -4.60
CA GLY A 5 -18.49 11.20 -3.15
C GLY A 5 -17.41 10.24 -2.61
N ALA A 6 -16.84 10.43 -1.41
CA ALA A 6 -15.79 9.59 -0.79
C ALA A 6 -16.15 8.14 -0.80
N THR A 7 -17.39 7.73 -0.51
CA THR A 7 -17.70 6.30 -0.59
C THR A 7 -17.39 5.77 -1.98
N ARG A 8 -17.61 6.59 -3.02
CA ARG A 8 -17.18 6.31 -4.39
C ARG A 8 -15.72 6.58 -4.67
N TYR A 9 -15.04 7.55 -4.03
CA TYR A 9 -13.61 7.86 -4.25
C TYR A 9 -12.69 6.92 -3.49
N LEU A 10 -12.96 6.63 -2.22
CA LEU A 10 -12.35 5.54 -1.45
C LEU A 10 -12.67 4.19 -2.10
N SER A 11 -13.91 3.95 -2.54
CA SER A 11 -14.15 2.75 -3.35
C SER A 11 -13.44 2.84 -4.70
N LEU A 12 -13.28 4.00 -5.34
CA LEU A 12 -12.54 4.12 -6.61
C LEU A 12 -11.05 3.89 -6.40
N SER A 13 -10.50 4.36 -5.29
CA SER A 13 -9.09 4.22 -4.95
C SER A 13 -8.82 2.80 -4.49
N MET A 14 -9.69 2.21 -3.67
CA MET A 14 -9.64 0.79 -3.28
C MET A 14 -9.96 -0.13 -4.47
N LEU A 15 -10.81 0.29 -5.41
CA LEU A 15 -11.03 -0.41 -6.68
C LEU A 15 -9.90 -0.13 -7.64
N ALA A 16 -9.19 0.99 -7.62
CA ALA A 16 -8.05 1.25 -8.52
C ALA A 16 -6.83 0.47 -8.01
N TRP A 17 -6.54 0.55 -6.72
CA TRP A 17 -5.55 -0.29 -6.05
C TRP A 17 -5.94 -1.76 -6.18
N GLY A 18 -7.19 -2.09 -5.87
CA GLY A 18 -7.76 -3.41 -6.04
C GLY A 18 -7.82 -3.88 -7.49
N SER A 19 -7.95 -3.01 -8.49
CA SER A 19 -7.89 -3.35 -9.93
C SER A 19 -6.47 -3.46 -10.42
N ILE A 20 -5.51 -2.77 -9.79
CA ILE A 20 -4.09 -3.01 -10.01
C ILE A 20 -3.74 -4.38 -9.42
N THR A 21 -4.20 -4.69 -8.20
CA THR A 21 -4.06 -6.00 -7.57
C THR A 21 -4.85 -7.11 -8.29
N VAL A 22 -6.04 -6.82 -8.80
CA VAL A 22 -6.88 -7.74 -9.57
C VAL A 22 -6.39 -7.83 -11.02
N GLY A 23 -5.74 -6.80 -11.55
CA GLY A 23 -4.98 -6.84 -12.80
C GLY A 23 -3.76 -7.76 -12.67
N LEU A 24 -3.11 -7.74 -11.50
CA LEU A 24 -2.13 -8.75 -11.09
C LEU A 24 -2.77 -10.12 -10.78
N ALA A 25 -4.11 -10.21 -10.68
CA ALA A 25 -4.86 -11.47 -10.51
C ALA A 25 -5.46 -12.00 -11.84
N PHE A 26 -5.63 -11.13 -12.86
CA PHE A 26 -5.96 -11.51 -14.24
C PHE A 26 -4.77 -12.05 -15.01
N VAL A 27 -3.58 -11.84 -14.45
CA VAL A 27 -2.46 -12.74 -14.63
C VAL A 27 -2.91 -14.13 -14.18
N ARG A 28 -3.24 -14.99 -15.14
CA ARG A 28 -3.79 -16.32 -14.85
C ARG A 28 -2.71 -17.31 -14.42
N ASN A 29 -1.44 -16.95 -14.61
CA ASN A 29 -0.28 -17.79 -14.31
C ASN A 29 0.82 -16.98 -13.63
N ALA A 30 1.49 -17.54 -12.61
CA ALA A 30 2.67 -16.92 -11.99
C ALA A 30 3.73 -16.47 -13.04
N GLN A 31 3.81 -17.18 -14.16
CA GLN A 31 4.66 -16.83 -15.31
C GLN A 31 4.31 -15.50 -15.98
N GLU A 32 3.05 -15.07 -16.04
CA GLU A 32 2.68 -13.78 -16.66
C GLU A 32 3.09 -12.60 -15.75
N LEU A 33 3.01 -12.77 -14.43
CA LEU A 33 3.35 -11.73 -13.44
C LEU A 33 4.85 -11.51 -13.44
N LEU A 34 5.57 -12.63 -13.41
CA LEU A 34 7.00 -12.70 -13.56
C LEU A 34 7.42 -12.16 -14.93
N SER A 35 6.68 -12.45 -16.01
CA SER A 35 7.00 -11.91 -17.33
C SER A 35 6.95 -10.39 -17.37
N VAL A 36 6.01 -9.74 -16.67
CA VAL A 36 5.96 -8.27 -16.59
C VAL A 36 7.17 -7.73 -15.83
N GLN A 37 7.52 -8.33 -14.69
CA GLN A 37 8.72 -7.93 -13.94
C GLN A 37 10.01 -8.18 -14.74
N PHE A 38 10.11 -9.30 -15.44
CA PHE A 38 11.23 -9.63 -16.31
C PHE A 38 11.29 -8.73 -17.54
N LEU A 39 10.16 -8.35 -18.14
CA LEU A 39 10.09 -7.42 -19.27
C LEU A 39 10.47 -6.01 -18.85
N LEU A 40 10.05 -5.56 -17.67
CA LEU A 40 10.48 -4.29 -17.09
C LEU A 40 11.97 -4.31 -16.77
N ALA A 41 12.47 -5.36 -16.11
CA ALA A 41 13.89 -5.54 -15.83
C ALA A 41 14.73 -5.61 -17.12
N TYR A 42 14.27 -6.36 -18.13
CA TYR A 42 14.88 -6.43 -19.45
C TYR A 42 14.89 -5.05 -20.13
N GLY A 43 13.78 -4.31 -20.06
CA GLY A 43 13.69 -2.93 -20.53
C GLY A 43 14.71 -2.02 -19.85
N PHE A 44 14.90 -2.12 -18.54
CA PHE A 44 15.91 -1.33 -17.82
C PHE A 44 17.33 -1.72 -18.22
N THR A 45 17.63 -3.01 -18.42
CA THR A 45 18.94 -3.46 -18.93
C THR A 45 19.21 -2.97 -20.36
N HIS A 46 18.17 -2.83 -21.18
CA HIS A 46 18.31 -2.26 -22.53
C HIS A 46 18.52 -0.74 -22.53
N LEU A 47 18.08 -0.07 -21.46
CA LEU A 47 18.31 1.35 -21.21
C LEU A 47 19.65 1.61 -20.51
N ASP A 48 20.45 0.57 -20.22
CA ASP A 48 21.75 0.72 -19.56
C ASP A 48 22.71 1.52 -20.44
N GLY A 49 23.31 2.57 -19.87
CA GLY A 49 24.20 3.48 -20.58
C GLY A 49 23.49 4.47 -21.52
N THR A 50 22.18 4.37 -21.71
CA THR A 50 21.43 5.37 -22.50
C THR A 50 21.42 6.70 -21.75
N ARG A 51 21.86 7.76 -22.43
CA ARG A 51 22.09 9.11 -21.85
C ARG A 51 23.07 9.13 -20.66
N GLY A 52 23.96 8.14 -20.55
CA GLY A 52 24.95 8.06 -19.47
C GLY A 52 24.38 7.65 -18.10
N LEU A 53 23.15 7.12 -18.08
CA LEU A 53 22.49 6.64 -16.87
C LEU A 53 22.52 5.12 -16.82
N ASN A 54 22.73 4.59 -15.61
CA ASN A 54 22.69 3.16 -15.35
C ASN A 54 21.24 2.66 -15.29
N SER A 55 20.99 1.37 -15.57
CA SER A 55 19.65 0.76 -15.50
C SER A 55 18.88 1.05 -14.21
N TRP A 56 19.55 1.05 -13.06
CA TRP A 56 18.91 1.31 -11.76
C TRP A 56 18.38 2.75 -11.64
N GLN A 57 19.01 3.73 -12.30
CA GLN A 57 18.56 5.12 -12.31
C GLN A 57 17.29 5.27 -13.15
N TRP A 58 17.21 4.55 -14.27
CA TRP A 58 16.01 4.49 -15.11
C TRP A 58 14.83 3.86 -14.38
N MET A 59 15.07 2.82 -13.56
CA MET A 59 14.04 2.22 -12.72
C MET A 59 13.41 3.25 -11.76
N PHE A 60 14.25 4.00 -11.02
CA PHE A 60 13.75 5.04 -10.11
C PHE A 60 13.04 6.19 -10.84
N LEU A 61 13.52 6.59 -12.01
CA LEU A 61 12.88 7.65 -12.79
C LEU A 61 11.52 7.20 -13.33
N LEU A 62 11.42 6.00 -13.89
CA LEU A 62 10.18 5.50 -14.49
C LEU A 62 9.13 5.14 -13.43
N GLU A 63 9.54 4.69 -12.26
CA GLU A 63 8.63 4.39 -11.15
C GLU A 63 8.28 5.62 -10.30
N GLY A 64 9.25 6.52 -10.09
CA GLY A 64 9.09 7.71 -9.24
C GLY A 64 8.45 8.91 -9.95
N LEU A 65 8.73 9.13 -11.24
CA LEU A 65 8.21 10.30 -11.97
C LEU A 65 6.67 10.30 -12.07
N PRO A 66 5.98 9.16 -12.29
CA PRO A 66 4.51 9.12 -12.27
C PRO A 66 3.90 9.39 -10.89
N MET A 67 4.65 9.17 -9.80
CA MET A 67 4.17 9.42 -8.45
C MET A 67 4.08 10.91 -8.11
N ILE A 68 4.89 11.76 -8.77
CA ILE A 68 4.86 13.22 -8.56
C ILE A 68 3.50 13.83 -8.96
N PRO A 69 2.99 13.67 -10.19
CA PRO A 69 1.68 14.19 -10.55
C PRO A 69 0.55 13.51 -9.76
N LEU A 70 0.69 12.22 -9.42
CA LEU A 70 -0.30 11.52 -8.59
C LEU A 70 -0.38 12.15 -7.20
N SER A 71 0.75 12.47 -6.57
CA SER A 71 0.81 13.16 -5.27
C SER A 71 0.16 14.54 -5.33
N ILE A 72 0.41 15.31 -6.40
CA ILE A 72 -0.23 16.62 -6.61
C ILE A 72 -1.74 16.46 -6.73
N ILE A 73 -2.21 15.48 -7.51
CA ILE A 73 -3.64 15.17 -7.64
C ILE A 73 -4.22 14.80 -6.28
N THR A 74 -3.59 13.90 -5.53
CA THR A 74 -4.05 13.50 -4.20
C THR A 74 -4.09 14.70 -3.25
N CYS A 75 -3.09 15.59 -3.26
CA CYS A 75 -3.08 16.79 -2.43
C CYS A 75 -4.24 17.76 -2.77
N LEU A 76 -4.61 17.87 -4.04
CA LEU A 76 -5.73 18.72 -4.48
C LEU A 76 -7.10 18.11 -4.18
N PHE A 77 -7.22 16.78 -4.20
CA PHE A 77 -8.51 16.09 -4.02
C PHE A 77 -8.77 15.62 -2.58
N LEU A 78 -7.73 15.41 -1.77
CA LEU A 78 -7.86 14.94 -0.39
C LEU A 78 -8.13 16.14 0.54
N SER A 79 -9.39 16.34 0.90
CA SER A 79 -9.79 17.36 1.87
C SER A 79 -9.54 16.90 3.30
N ASN A 80 -8.91 17.74 4.13
CA ASN A 80 -8.48 17.40 5.50
C ASN A 80 -9.61 17.40 6.55
N ILE A 81 -10.78 17.98 6.26
CA ILE A 81 -11.86 18.18 7.24
C ILE A 81 -13.20 17.80 6.59
N PRO A 82 -14.06 16.99 7.23
CA PRO A 82 -15.38 16.62 6.71
C PRO A 82 -16.23 17.81 6.23
N ASP A 83 -16.10 18.96 6.89
CA ASP A 83 -16.88 20.15 6.61
C ASP A 83 -16.46 20.85 5.31
N THR A 84 -15.17 20.83 4.96
CA THR A 84 -14.65 21.45 3.72
C THR A 84 -14.90 20.62 2.47
N VAL A 85 -15.35 19.38 2.65
CA VAL A 85 -15.68 18.45 1.58
C VAL A 85 -16.93 18.93 0.82
N GLN A 86 -16.79 19.32 -0.45
CA GLN A 86 -17.94 19.75 -1.26
C GLN A 86 -18.78 18.60 -1.82
N TRP A 87 -18.27 17.36 -1.79
CA TRP A 87 -18.94 16.20 -2.38
C TRP A 87 -19.86 15.44 -1.41
N LEU A 88 -19.82 15.74 -0.11
CA LEU A 88 -20.52 15.02 0.96
C LEU A 88 -21.83 15.77 1.33
N ASN A 89 -22.96 15.06 1.44
CA ASN A 89 -24.23 15.70 1.82
C ASN A 89 -24.19 16.18 3.28
N ASN A 90 -24.99 17.19 3.61
CA ASN A 90 -25.04 17.75 4.98
C ASN A 90 -25.36 16.70 6.06
N SER A 91 -26.21 15.71 5.75
CA SER A 91 -26.51 14.60 6.66
C SER A 91 -25.33 13.63 6.84
N GLU A 92 -24.59 13.35 5.77
CA GLU A 92 -23.42 12.47 5.81
C GLU A 92 -22.23 13.15 6.51
N LYS A 93 -22.08 14.48 6.33
CA LYS A 93 -21.14 15.30 7.10
C LYS A 93 -21.41 15.21 8.59
N GLN A 94 -22.66 15.39 9.00
CA GLN A 94 -23.03 15.29 10.42
C GLN A 94 -22.77 13.90 10.98
N LEU A 95 -23.10 12.84 10.24
CA LEU A 95 -22.81 11.46 10.64
C LEU A 95 -21.30 11.24 10.80
N LEU A 96 -20.50 11.67 9.82
CA LEU A 96 -19.04 11.49 9.85
C LEU A 96 -18.39 12.29 10.98
N THR A 97 -18.84 13.53 11.22
CA THR A 97 -18.39 14.34 12.35
C THR A 97 -18.76 13.70 13.70
N ASN A 98 -19.94 13.07 13.80
CA ASN A 98 -20.34 12.35 15.01
C ASN A 98 -19.50 11.08 15.23
N LEU A 99 -19.21 10.32 14.18
CA LEU A 99 -18.31 9.16 14.26
C LEU A 99 -16.89 9.58 14.66
N LEU A 100 -16.34 10.62 14.03
CA LEU A 100 -15.02 11.13 14.36
C LEU A 100 -14.95 11.63 15.81
N ARG A 101 -16.00 12.26 16.33
CA ARG A 101 -16.08 12.65 17.75
C ARG A 101 -16.17 11.45 18.69
N HIS A 102 -16.85 10.39 18.26
CA HIS A 102 -16.94 9.15 19.03
C HIS A 102 -15.61 8.40 19.08
N ASP A 103 -14.91 8.30 17.93
CA ASP A 103 -13.63 7.61 17.80
C ASP A 103 -12.45 8.42 18.35
N ALA A 104 -12.55 9.76 18.40
CA ALA A 104 -11.51 10.63 18.93
C ALA A 104 -11.27 10.46 20.45
N GLY A 105 -12.22 9.90 21.21
CA GLY A 105 -12.04 9.65 22.64
C GLY A 105 -11.55 10.89 23.43
N ILE A 106 -10.39 10.78 24.09
CA ILE A 106 -9.75 11.85 24.90
C ILE A 106 -9.19 13.00 24.03
N ALA A 107 -9.19 12.86 22.71
CA ALA A 107 -8.74 13.86 21.74
C ALA A 107 -9.86 14.84 21.32
N ASN A 108 -10.82 15.10 22.20
CA ASN A 108 -11.81 16.17 22.07
C ASN A 108 -11.15 17.55 22.28
N ASP A 109 -10.24 17.93 21.39
CA ASP A 109 -9.96 19.35 21.17
C ASP A 109 -10.71 19.74 19.89
N GLU A 110 -11.69 20.62 20.08
CA GLU A 110 -12.62 21.15 19.09
C GLU A 110 -11.88 21.82 17.90
N ASN A 111 -10.57 22.03 18.06
CA ASN A 111 -9.67 22.69 17.11
C ASN A 111 -8.75 21.75 16.33
N GLY A 112 -8.82 20.43 16.54
CA GLY A 112 -7.97 19.45 15.82
C GLY A 112 -6.47 19.62 16.06
N ARG A 113 -6.07 20.30 17.15
CA ARG A 113 -4.68 20.53 17.50
C ARG A 113 -4.18 19.37 18.35
N LEU A 114 -3.19 18.63 17.83
CA LEU A 114 -2.45 17.64 18.61
C LEU A 114 -1.79 18.34 19.80
N SER A 115 -2.32 18.10 21.00
CA SER A 115 -1.69 18.57 22.22
C SER A 115 -0.46 17.71 22.50
N TRP A 116 0.70 18.32 22.74
CA TRP A 116 1.91 17.60 23.15
C TRP A 116 1.66 16.66 24.33
N ARG A 117 0.74 17.02 25.23
CA ARG A 117 0.33 16.18 26.36
C ARG A 117 -0.36 14.88 25.92
N GLN A 118 -1.16 14.92 24.85
CA GLN A 118 -1.79 13.73 24.26
C GLN A 118 -0.73 12.86 23.57
N ALA A 119 0.22 13.47 22.86
CA ALA A 119 1.34 12.74 22.24
C ALA A 119 2.18 11.98 23.28
N PHE A 120 2.45 12.58 24.45
CA PHE A 120 3.14 11.88 25.54
C PHE A 120 2.30 10.78 26.20
N TYR A 121 0.97 10.90 26.21
CA TYR A 121 0.09 9.88 26.79
C TYR A 121 0.16 8.56 26.02
N VAL A 122 0.35 8.62 24.70
CA VAL A 122 0.58 7.46 23.82
C VAL A 122 1.79 6.64 24.29
N PHE A 123 2.88 7.29 24.70
CA PHE A 123 4.08 6.59 25.19
C PHE A 123 3.92 5.95 26.57
N VAL A 124 2.82 6.22 27.28
CA VAL A 124 2.55 5.64 28.60
C VAL A 124 1.55 4.48 28.49
N ASP A 125 0.81 4.38 27.39
CA ASP A 125 -0.20 3.34 27.21
C ASP A 125 0.43 1.96 26.93
N TRP A 126 0.34 1.07 27.92
CA TRP A 126 0.84 -0.31 27.84
C TRP A 126 0.20 -1.12 26.69
N ARG A 127 -1.01 -0.78 26.27
CA ARG A 127 -1.71 -1.47 25.18
C ARG A 127 -0.96 -1.30 23.86
N ILE A 128 -0.36 -0.14 23.65
CA ILE A 128 0.41 0.17 22.44
C ILE A 128 1.65 -0.70 22.35
N TYR A 129 2.34 -0.89 23.47
CA TYR A 129 3.49 -1.80 23.54
C TYR A 129 3.09 -3.26 23.31
N LEU A 130 1.93 -3.69 23.81
CA LEU A 130 1.41 -5.03 23.56
C LEU A 130 1.06 -5.23 22.07
N TYR A 131 0.40 -4.27 21.43
CA TYR A 131 0.14 -4.30 19.99
C TYR A 131 1.45 -4.30 19.19
N ALA A 132 2.42 -3.45 19.56
CA ALA A 132 3.72 -3.42 18.91
C ALA A 132 4.46 -4.76 19.04
N LEU A 133 4.38 -5.43 20.20
CA LEU A 133 5.00 -6.74 20.40
C LEU A 133 4.36 -7.83 19.51
N ILE A 134 3.03 -7.83 19.42
CA ILE A 134 2.30 -8.75 18.53
C ILE A 134 2.70 -8.49 17.07
N ASP A 135 2.74 -7.22 16.66
CA ASP A 135 3.09 -6.83 15.30
C ASP A 135 4.54 -7.18 14.96
N ILE A 136 5.48 -6.98 15.87
CA ILE A 136 6.87 -7.42 15.72
C ILE A 136 6.92 -8.94 15.49
N GLY A 137 6.16 -9.74 16.25
CA GLY A 137 6.10 -11.18 16.07
C GLY A 137 5.61 -11.57 14.68
N ILE A 138 4.52 -10.96 14.21
CA ILE A 138 3.93 -11.21 12.89
C ILE A 138 4.89 -10.80 11.78
N LEU A 139 5.41 -9.56 11.82
CA LEU A 139 6.30 -9.02 10.80
C LEU A 139 7.62 -9.78 10.72
N SER A 140 8.16 -10.23 11.86
CA SER A 140 9.39 -11.02 11.90
C SER A 140 9.22 -12.35 11.15
N VAL A 141 8.12 -13.06 11.39
CA VAL A 141 7.83 -14.34 10.72
C VAL A 141 7.63 -14.12 9.23
N ILE A 142 6.81 -13.15 8.83
CA ILE A 142 6.55 -12.85 7.42
C ILE A 142 7.85 -12.52 6.69
N LYS A 143 8.69 -11.67 7.29
CA LYS A 143 9.95 -11.24 6.67
C LYS A 143 10.94 -12.39 6.58
N TYR A 144 11.02 -13.23 7.60
CA TYR A 144 11.85 -14.43 7.58
C TYR A 144 11.44 -15.37 6.43
N ILE A 145 10.14 -15.67 6.30
CA ILE A 145 9.64 -16.52 5.21
C ILE A 145 9.99 -15.90 3.85
N ASN A 146 9.72 -14.60 3.64
CA ASN A 146 9.99 -13.94 2.37
C ASN A 146 11.48 -13.93 1.98
N THR A 147 12.38 -13.81 2.95
CA THR A 147 13.82 -13.73 2.69
C THR A 147 14.47 -15.11 2.54
N TYR A 148 14.14 -16.07 3.42
CA TYR A 148 14.86 -17.34 3.49
C TYR A 148 14.25 -18.45 2.64
N LEU A 149 12.95 -18.39 2.34
CA LEU A 149 12.31 -19.36 1.45
C LEU A 149 12.94 -19.41 0.06
N PRO A 150 13.17 -18.27 -0.66
CA PRO A 150 13.83 -18.31 -1.95
C PRO A 150 15.29 -18.78 -1.84
N LEU A 151 16.02 -18.39 -0.79
CA LEU A 151 17.40 -18.83 -0.55
C LEU A 151 17.50 -20.35 -0.38
N LEU A 152 16.59 -20.95 0.40
CA LEU A 152 16.54 -22.40 0.58
C LEU A 152 16.26 -23.12 -0.74
N VAL A 153 15.37 -22.58 -1.56
CA VAL A 153 15.02 -23.17 -2.86
C VAL A 153 16.15 -22.99 -3.89
N GLU A 154 16.93 -21.91 -3.81
CA GLU A 154 18.14 -21.71 -4.61
C GLU A 154 19.25 -22.69 -4.20
N ASP A 155 19.43 -22.94 -2.90
CA ASP A 155 20.43 -23.88 -2.37
C ASP A 155 20.15 -25.35 -2.76
N MET A 156 18.88 -25.67 -3.09
CA MET A 156 18.51 -26.98 -3.66
C MET A 156 18.96 -27.17 -5.13
N GLY A 157 19.65 -26.19 -5.72
CA GLY A 157 20.21 -26.27 -7.08
C GLY A 157 19.26 -25.83 -8.20
N ASN A 158 18.14 -25.19 -7.85
CA ASN A 158 17.16 -24.71 -8.82
C ASN A 158 17.63 -23.43 -9.50
N SER A 159 17.22 -23.22 -10.76
CA SER A 159 17.51 -21.97 -11.46
C SER A 159 16.77 -20.80 -10.80
N LYS A 160 17.31 -19.57 -10.87
CA LYS A 160 16.67 -18.37 -10.28
C LYS A 160 15.21 -18.18 -10.73
N ALA A 161 14.90 -18.53 -11.98
CA ALA A 161 13.54 -18.47 -12.50
C ALA A 161 12.60 -19.49 -11.84
N GLU A 162 13.11 -20.70 -11.57
CA GLU A 162 12.37 -21.79 -10.93
C GLU A 162 12.14 -21.52 -9.44
N VAL A 163 13.13 -20.96 -8.74
CA VAL A 163 13.03 -20.51 -7.34
C VAL A 163 11.83 -19.57 -7.17
N HIS A 164 11.72 -18.54 -8.01
CA HIS A 164 10.61 -17.60 -7.92
C HIS A 164 9.25 -18.25 -8.20
N LEU A 165 9.18 -19.18 -9.15
CA LEU A 165 7.95 -19.94 -9.44
C LEU A 165 7.54 -20.83 -8.26
N MET A 166 8.48 -21.45 -7.56
CA MET A 166 8.22 -22.29 -6.40
C MET A 166 7.81 -21.49 -5.16
N THR A 167 8.25 -20.24 -5.04
CA THR A 167 7.84 -19.34 -3.94
C THR A 167 6.49 -18.65 -4.16
N ALA A 168 5.93 -18.69 -5.37
CA ALA A 168 4.66 -18.01 -5.71
C ALA A 168 3.38 -18.61 -5.07
N PRO A 169 3.19 -19.94 -4.95
CA PRO A 169 1.93 -20.53 -4.50
C PRO A 169 1.44 -20.08 -3.11
N PRO A 170 2.29 -19.93 -2.08
CA PRO A 170 1.87 -19.39 -0.78
C PRO A 170 1.22 -18.00 -0.88
N TYR A 171 1.73 -17.12 -1.74
CA TYR A 171 1.17 -15.78 -1.94
C TYR A 171 -0.18 -15.82 -2.67
N VAL A 172 -0.33 -16.70 -3.66
CA VAL A 172 -1.60 -16.90 -4.38
C VAL A 172 -2.68 -17.44 -3.42
N PHE A 173 -2.32 -18.38 -2.55
CA PHE A 173 -3.25 -18.90 -1.55
C PHE A 173 -3.68 -17.82 -0.54
N ALA A 174 -2.73 -17.02 -0.03
CA ALA A 174 -3.04 -15.90 0.85
C ALA A 174 -3.97 -14.87 0.19
N PHE A 175 -3.79 -14.62 -1.10
CA PHE A 175 -4.67 -13.75 -1.88
C PHE A 175 -6.10 -14.29 -1.97
N VAL A 176 -6.27 -15.58 -2.28
CA VAL A 176 -7.60 -16.22 -2.35
C VAL A 176 -8.29 -16.19 -0.98
N CYS A 177 -7.56 -16.47 0.10
CA CYS A 177 -8.11 -16.39 1.47
C CYS A 177 -8.52 -14.96 1.87
N CYS A 178 -7.88 -13.93 1.35
CA CYS A 178 -8.24 -12.53 1.64
C CYS A 178 -9.50 -12.08 0.87
N LEU A 179 -9.77 -12.68 -0.29
CA LEU A 179 -10.96 -12.39 -1.09
C LEU A 179 -12.23 -13.11 -0.61
N LEU A 180 -12.08 -14.23 0.10
CA LEU A 180 -13.18 -15.01 0.69
C LEU A 180 -13.61 -14.42 2.05
#